data_AF-A0A848SQD7-F1
#
_entry.id   AF-A0A848SQD7-F1
#
_cell.length_a   1.000
_cell.length_b   1.000
_cell.length_c   1.000
_cell.angle_alpha   90.00
_cell.angle_beta   90.00
_cell.angle_gamma   90.00
#
_symmetry.space_group_name_H-M   'P 1'
#
loop_
_entity.id
_entity.type
_entity.pdbx_description
1 polymer ?
#
loop_
_entity_poly.entity_id
_entity_poly.type
_entity_poly.pdbx_seq_one_letter_code
_entity_poly.pdbx_strand_id
1 'polypeptide(L)'
;GPEDAERVFLCLHGEPSWSFLYRKMIPYFLDSGARVVAPDFFGFGRSDKPTEGDTYTFDFHRDYILALVRRLDLKNITLVVQDWGGLIGLTLPVDDDFRPRLARLIVMNTAIGVGESPGAGFDGWKAFAASMPDLPIGDLIARGTPHLTETEKAAYDAPFPSADYKMGARRFPELVPVSPEMDGVETGKQAVAFWRGFEGDSFMAIGDADPVLGPTQMAALRETINGCPDPLTIDGGGHFVQEWGDQIAPAALKHFGDV
;
A
#
# COMPACT_ATOMS: atom_id res chain seq x y z
N GLY A 1 16.69 -8.64 6.87
CA GLY A 1 16.81 -10.12 6.86
C GLY A 1 17.95 -10.52 5.95
N PRO A 2 18.33 -11.81 5.95
CA PRO A 2 19.35 -12.35 5.05
C PRO A 2 18.99 -12.08 3.58
N GLU A 3 19.98 -11.81 2.73
CA GLU A 3 19.74 -11.58 1.29
C GLU A 3 19.33 -12.85 0.54
N ASP A 4 19.71 -14.01 1.09
CA ASP A 4 19.47 -15.37 0.60
C ASP A 4 18.23 -16.05 1.22
N ALA A 5 17.42 -15.31 1.97
CA ALA A 5 16.16 -15.84 2.50
C ALA A 5 15.24 -16.30 1.37
N GLU A 6 14.63 -17.48 1.53
CA GLU A 6 13.77 -18.08 0.51
C GLU A 6 12.51 -17.25 0.22
N ARG A 7 11.99 -16.54 1.22
CA ARG A 7 10.77 -15.73 1.15
C ARG A 7 11.09 -14.25 1.30
N VAL A 8 10.44 -13.42 0.49
CA VAL A 8 10.59 -11.96 0.54
C VAL A 8 9.24 -11.31 0.80
N PHE A 9 9.12 -10.52 1.88
CA PHE A 9 7.99 -9.60 2.05
C PHE A 9 8.32 -8.27 1.38
N LEU A 10 7.60 -7.93 0.31
CA LEU A 10 7.68 -6.61 -0.34
C LEU A 10 6.55 -5.73 0.20
N CYS A 11 6.89 -4.80 1.10
CA CYS A 11 5.93 -3.97 1.82
C CYS A 11 5.82 -2.59 1.17
N LEU A 12 4.69 -2.30 0.52
CA LEU A 12 4.47 -1.07 -0.23
C LEU A 12 3.54 -0.14 0.54
N HIS A 13 4.04 1.02 0.96
CA HIS A 13 3.28 2.00 1.72
C HIS A 13 2.35 2.83 0.82
N GLY A 14 1.43 3.60 1.42
CA GLY A 14 0.53 4.50 0.68
C GLY A 14 0.73 5.99 1.02
N GLU A 15 -0.26 6.79 0.66
CA GLU A 15 -0.37 8.24 0.91
C GLU A 15 -0.71 8.54 2.38
N PRO A 16 -0.14 9.56 3.04
CA PRO A 16 1.15 10.22 2.80
C PRO A 16 2.29 9.57 3.61
N SER A 17 2.25 8.25 3.75
CA SER A 17 3.13 7.50 4.65
C SER A 17 4.50 7.20 4.01
N TRP A 18 5.28 6.36 4.68
CA TRP A 18 6.55 5.81 4.18
C TRP A 18 6.83 4.46 4.86
N SER A 19 7.96 3.81 4.57
CA SER A 19 8.33 2.49 5.12
C SER A 19 8.24 2.37 6.65
N PHE A 20 8.33 3.48 7.39
CA PHE A 20 8.06 3.56 8.83
C PHE A 20 6.68 3.00 9.24
N LEU A 21 5.68 3.06 8.36
CA LEU A 21 4.35 2.50 8.58
C LEU A 21 4.41 0.97 8.84
N TYR A 22 5.39 0.28 8.27
CA TYR A 22 5.56 -1.16 8.44
C TYR A 22 6.38 -1.56 9.69
N ARG A 23 6.85 -0.61 10.51
CA ARG A 23 7.76 -0.88 11.64
C ARG A 23 7.23 -1.90 12.66
N LYS A 24 5.90 -2.03 12.79
CA LYS A 24 5.25 -2.99 13.69
C LYS A 24 5.05 -4.38 13.06
N MET A 25 5.17 -4.48 11.74
CA MET A 25 5.03 -5.75 11.00
C MET A 25 6.38 -6.38 10.69
N ILE A 26 7.38 -5.56 10.33
CA ILE A 26 8.71 -6.00 9.92
C ILE A 26 9.36 -6.98 10.91
N PRO A 27 9.33 -6.77 12.23
CA PRO A 27 9.96 -7.70 13.18
C PRO A 27 9.41 -9.13 13.06
N TYR A 28 8.08 -9.31 12.98
CA TYR A 28 7.46 -10.63 12.83
C TYR A 28 7.88 -11.33 11.54
N PHE A 29 7.95 -10.60 10.43
CA PHE A 29 8.42 -11.15 9.16
C PHE A 29 9.89 -11.57 9.23
N LEU A 30 10.75 -10.77 9.87
CA LEU A 30 12.15 -11.11 10.09
C LEU A 30 12.30 -12.35 10.99
N ASP A 31 11.51 -12.45 12.05
CA ASP A 31 11.53 -13.57 12.98
C ASP A 31 11.07 -14.89 12.32
N SER A 32 10.25 -14.82 11.27
CA SER A 32 9.90 -15.98 10.44
C SER A 32 11.06 -16.49 9.56
N GLY A 33 12.22 -15.80 9.57
CA GLY A 33 13.38 -16.11 8.74
C GLY A 33 13.32 -15.52 7.33
N ALA A 34 12.34 -14.67 7.03
CA ALA A 34 12.20 -14.05 5.73
C ALA A 34 13.06 -12.78 5.56
N ARG A 35 13.25 -12.36 4.31
CA ARG A 35 13.72 -11.03 3.96
C ARG A 35 12.54 -10.08 3.89
N VAL A 36 12.75 -8.83 4.32
CA VAL A 36 11.75 -7.76 4.17
C VAL A 36 12.38 -6.63 3.34
N VAL A 37 11.64 -6.15 2.35
CA VAL A 37 11.98 -5.02 1.51
C VAL A 37 10.82 -4.03 1.59
N ALA A 38 11.06 -2.86 2.18
CA ALA A 38 10.06 -1.81 2.34
C ALA A 38 10.60 -0.52 1.69
N PRO A 39 10.39 -0.32 0.37
CA PRO A 39 10.87 0.87 -0.33
C PRO A 39 10.03 2.09 0.04
N ASP A 40 10.65 3.27 -0.04
CA ASP A 40 9.95 4.55 0.01
C ASP A 40 9.72 5.04 -1.44
N PHE A 41 8.47 5.32 -1.82
CA PHE A 41 8.19 5.94 -3.13
C PHE A 41 8.91 7.28 -3.26
N PHE A 42 9.32 7.66 -4.47
CA PHE A 42 9.78 9.03 -4.73
C PHE A 42 8.71 10.04 -4.29
N GLY A 43 9.12 11.12 -3.64
CA GLY A 43 8.20 12.05 -2.98
C GLY A 43 7.87 11.71 -1.52
N PHE A 44 8.29 10.54 -1.01
CA PHE A 44 7.98 10.06 0.34
C PHE A 44 9.22 9.60 1.10
N GLY A 45 9.08 9.47 2.42
CA GLY A 45 10.10 8.88 3.29
C GLY A 45 11.50 9.45 3.09
N ARG A 46 12.47 8.56 2.90
CA ARG A 46 13.89 8.91 2.71
C ARG A 46 14.32 8.94 1.24
N SER A 47 13.41 8.64 0.32
CA SER A 47 13.65 8.80 -1.11
C SER A 47 13.64 10.27 -1.52
N ASP A 48 14.29 10.54 -2.65
CA ASP A 48 14.29 11.86 -3.28
C ASP A 48 12.86 12.30 -3.62
N LYS A 49 12.65 13.62 -3.63
CA LYS A 49 11.32 14.22 -3.77
C LYS A 49 11.31 15.21 -4.94
N PRO A 50 10.96 14.77 -6.16
CA PRO A 50 10.76 15.67 -7.28
C PRO A 50 9.83 16.83 -6.93
N THR A 51 10.18 18.05 -7.33
CA THR A 51 9.37 19.24 -7.02
C THR A 51 8.32 19.55 -8.09
N GLU A 52 8.49 18.99 -9.29
CA GLU A 52 7.57 19.18 -10.42
C GLU A 52 6.39 18.19 -10.31
N GLY A 53 5.17 18.72 -10.19
CA GLY A 53 3.97 17.91 -9.98
C GLY A 53 3.68 16.90 -11.11
N ASP A 54 4.01 17.26 -12.35
CA ASP A 54 3.80 16.41 -13.53
C ASP A 54 4.80 15.24 -13.62
N THR A 55 5.84 15.23 -12.77
CA THR A 55 6.71 14.05 -12.63
C THR A 55 5.97 12.87 -12.01
N TYR A 56 5.00 13.16 -11.13
CA TYR A 56 4.25 12.12 -10.43
C TYR A 56 3.10 11.64 -11.33
N THR A 57 3.25 10.44 -11.86
CA THR A 57 2.22 9.72 -12.62
C THR A 57 2.05 8.31 -12.07
N PHE A 58 0.97 7.62 -12.45
CA PHE A 58 0.76 6.24 -12.02
C PHE A 58 1.91 5.35 -12.51
N ASP A 59 2.25 5.47 -13.80
CA ASP A 59 3.33 4.71 -14.42
C ASP A 59 4.70 5.01 -13.84
N PHE A 60 4.99 6.26 -13.46
CA PHE A 60 6.25 6.63 -12.81
C PHE A 60 6.49 5.82 -11.53
N HIS A 61 5.47 5.69 -10.67
CA HIS A 61 5.58 4.92 -9.43
C HIS A 61 5.57 3.41 -9.68
N ARG A 62 4.78 2.94 -10.64
CA ARG A 62 4.73 1.52 -11.01
C ARG A 62 6.07 1.05 -11.56
N ASP A 63 6.64 1.78 -12.50
CA ASP A 63 7.92 1.45 -13.14
C ASP A 63 9.09 1.52 -12.16
N TYR A 64 9.05 2.44 -11.20
CA TYR A 64 10.00 2.47 -10.09
C TYR A 64 10.02 1.14 -9.31
N ILE A 65 8.86 0.62 -8.92
CA ILE A 65 8.79 -0.63 -8.15
C ILE A 65 9.22 -1.82 -9.00
N LEU A 66 8.82 -1.88 -10.27
CA LEU A 66 9.28 -2.93 -11.20
C LEU A 66 10.81 -2.89 -11.37
N ALA A 67 11.38 -1.70 -11.54
CA ALA A 67 12.83 -1.51 -11.64
C ALA A 67 13.55 -1.95 -10.35
N LEU A 68 13.00 -1.63 -9.17
CA LEU A 68 13.55 -2.05 -7.88
C LEU A 68 13.54 -3.57 -7.73
N VAL A 69 12.44 -4.23 -8.07
CA VAL A 69 12.28 -5.69 -8.01
C VAL A 69 13.31 -6.38 -8.91
N ARG A 70 13.48 -5.90 -10.15
CA ARG A 70 14.50 -6.39 -11.09
C ARG A 70 15.91 -6.16 -10.57
N ARG A 71 16.18 -4.95 -10.06
CA ARG A 71 17.52 -4.56 -9.59
C ARG A 71 17.99 -5.38 -8.39
N LEU A 72 17.07 -5.76 -7.51
CA LEU A 72 17.34 -6.58 -6.34
C LEU A 72 17.17 -8.09 -6.60
N ASP A 73 16.74 -8.47 -7.82
CA ASP A 73 16.36 -9.83 -8.22
C ASP A 73 15.44 -10.52 -7.21
N LEU A 74 14.40 -9.82 -6.74
CA LEU A 74 13.48 -10.38 -5.75
C LEU A 74 12.67 -11.53 -6.37
N LYS A 75 12.48 -12.60 -5.60
CA LYS A 75 11.74 -13.82 -5.97
C LYS A 75 10.94 -14.29 -4.76
N ASN A 76 9.96 -15.17 -4.97
CA ASN A 76 9.10 -15.72 -3.92
C ASN A 76 8.49 -14.60 -3.04
N ILE A 77 7.94 -13.59 -3.72
CA ILE A 77 7.46 -12.37 -3.10
C ILE A 77 6.10 -12.65 -2.45
N THR A 78 6.03 -12.45 -1.14
CA THR A 78 4.78 -12.06 -0.47
C THR A 78 4.62 -10.56 -0.64
N LEU A 79 3.69 -10.14 -1.50
CA LEU A 79 3.37 -8.74 -1.70
C LEU A 79 2.50 -8.25 -0.53
N VAL A 80 2.90 -7.18 0.14
CA VAL A 80 2.19 -6.63 1.32
C VAL A 80 1.78 -5.20 1.02
N VAL A 81 0.48 -4.94 0.92
CA VAL A 81 -0.04 -3.69 0.32
C VAL A 81 -1.18 -3.07 1.10
N GLN A 82 -1.28 -1.75 1.02
CA GLN A 82 -2.33 -0.90 1.58
C GLN A 82 -2.35 0.43 0.80
N ASP A 83 -3.51 1.06 0.65
CA ASP A 83 -3.70 2.34 -0.05
C ASP A 83 -2.97 2.40 -1.41
N TRP A 84 -2.16 3.42 -1.69
CA TRP A 84 -1.40 3.55 -2.92
C TRP A 84 -0.39 2.43 -3.15
N GLY A 85 0.09 1.81 -2.07
CA GLY A 85 0.87 0.58 -2.14
C GLY A 85 0.09 -0.56 -2.79
N GLY A 86 -1.23 -0.61 -2.60
CA GLY A 86 -2.10 -1.56 -3.30
C GLY A 86 -2.55 -1.08 -4.68
N LEU A 87 -2.86 0.21 -4.86
CA LEU A 87 -3.16 0.76 -6.20
C LEU A 87 -2.03 0.49 -7.20
N ILE A 88 -0.78 0.63 -6.78
CA ILE A 88 0.39 0.27 -7.58
C ILE A 88 0.68 -1.23 -7.51
N GLY A 89 0.81 -1.77 -6.30
CA GLY A 89 1.28 -3.13 -6.05
C GLY A 89 0.43 -4.21 -6.73
N LEU A 90 -0.90 -4.06 -6.69
CA LEU A 90 -1.81 -5.02 -7.30
C LEU A 90 -1.72 -5.04 -8.83
N THR A 91 -1.08 -4.04 -9.46
CA THR A 91 -0.86 -3.99 -10.91
C THR A 91 0.50 -4.50 -11.36
N LEU A 92 1.41 -4.78 -10.42
CA LEU A 92 2.74 -5.31 -10.74
C LEU A 92 2.67 -6.66 -11.48
N PRO A 93 1.80 -7.62 -11.11
CA PRO A 93 1.74 -8.94 -11.79
C PRO A 93 1.21 -8.92 -13.23
N VAL A 94 0.74 -7.75 -13.70
CA VAL A 94 0.47 -7.53 -15.13
C VAL A 94 1.76 -7.57 -15.94
N ASP A 95 2.89 -7.13 -15.36
CA ASP A 95 4.21 -7.26 -15.97
C ASP A 95 4.68 -8.73 -15.99
N ASP A 96 5.12 -9.19 -17.17
CA ASP A 96 5.47 -10.60 -17.37
C ASP A 96 6.75 -11.03 -16.62
N ASP A 97 7.64 -10.11 -16.24
CA ASP A 97 8.83 -10.42 -15.42
C ASP A 97 8.50 -10.40 -13.93
N PHE A 98 7.58 -9.52 -13.47
CA PHE A 98 7.11 -9.55 -12.09
C PHE A 98 6.23 -10.77 -11.80
N ARG A 99 5.32 -11.14 -12.71
CA ARG A 99 4.33 -12.20 -12.51
C ARG A 99 4.91 -13.50 -11.93
N PRO A 100 5.98 -14.11 -12.47
CA PRO A 100 6.54 -15.36 -11.93
C PRO A 100 7.27 -15.20 -10.59
N ARG A 101 7.48 -13.97 -10.11
CA ARG A 101 8.16 -13.68 -8.83
C ARG A 101 7.17 -13.60 -7.67
N LEU A 102 5.88 -13.41 -7.94
CA LEU A 102 4.84 -13.33 -6.93
C LEU A 102 4.46 -14.72 -6.42
N ALA A 103 4.51 -14.91 -5.12
CA ALA A 103 4.07 -16.14 -4.46
C ALA A 103 2.77 -15.94 -3.66
N ARG A 104 2.67 -14.84 -2.90
CA ARG A 104 1.58 -14.63 -1.93
C ARG A 104 1.16 -13.17 -1.86
N LEU A 105 -0.01 -12.92 -1.28
CA LEU A 105 -0.55 -11.58 -1.04
C LEU A 105 -0.96 -11.39 0.42
N ILE A 106 -0.52 -10.30 1.04
CA ILE A 106 -1.15 -9.71 2.23
C ILE A 106 -1.76 -8.38 1.80
N VAL A 107 -3.07 -8.28 1.83
CA VAL A 107 -3.81 -7.09 1.37
C VAL A 107 -4.55 -6.44 2.54
N MET A 108 -4.30 -5.14 2.70
CA MET A 108 -4.94 -4.26 3.68
C MET A 108 -5.67 -3.14 2.95
N ASN A 109 -6.48 -2.34 3.67
CA ASN A 109 -7.33 -1.24 3.18
C ASN A 109 -6.80 -0.58 1.90
N THR A 110 -7.31 -1.03 0.75
CA THR A 110 -6.86 -0.62 -0.60
C THR A 110 -7.95 -0.87 -1.64
N ALA A 111 -7.70 -0.48 -2.88
CA ALA A 111 -8.49 -0.85 -4.05
C ALA A 111 -7.59 -1.15 -5.27
N ILE A 112 -8.21 -1.59 -6.36
CA ILE A 112 -7.63 -1.55 -7.71
C ILE A 112 -8.34 -0.41 -8.45
N GLY A 113 -7.58 0.54 -9.01
CA GLY A 113 -8.13 1.66 -9.77
C GLY A 113 -8.66 1.19 -11.13
N VAL A 114 -9.98 1.16 -11.31
CA VAL A 114 -10.64 0.67 -12.54
C VAL A 114 -11.45 1.74 -13.27
N GLY A 115 -11.24 3.02 -12.93
CA GLY A 115 -11.95 4.14 -13.54
C GLY A 115 -13.27 4.48 -12.85
N GLU A 116 -13.41 4.10 -11.58
CA GLU A 116 -14.56 4.40 -10.73
C GLU A 116 -14.08 4.91 -9.36
N SER A 117 -14.81 5.87 -8.79
CA SER A 117 -14.49 6.37 -7.44
C SER A 117 -14.75 5.28 -6.39
N PRO A 118 -13.85 5.12 -5.39
CA PRO A 118 -14.12 4.27 -4.22
C PRO A 118 -15.34 4.70 -3.40
N GLY A 119 -15.83 5.94 -3.61
CA GLY A 119 -17.05 6.48 -3.01
C GLY A 119 -16.83 7.82 -2.30
N ALA A 120 -17.88 8.29 -1.64
CA ALA A 120 -17.92 9.62 -1.04
C ALA A 120 -16.80 9.91 0.00
N GLY A 121 -16.32 8.87 0.71
CA GLY A 121 -15.19 8.99 1.62
C GLY A 121 -13.90 9.40 0.90
N PHE A 122 -13.62 8.77 -0.24
CA PHE A 122 -12.47 9.12 -1.09
C PHE A 122 -12.65 10.49 -1.74
N ASP A 123 -13.85 10.79 -2.27
CA ASP A 123 -14.11 12.09 -2.90
C ASP A 123 -13.91 13.25 -1.90
N GLY A 124 -14.35 13.06 -0.65
CA GLY A 124 -14.12 14.00 0.45
C GLY A 124 -12.64 14.15 0.80
N TRP A 125 -11.89 13.05 0.88
CA TRP A 125 -10.44 13.06 1.07
C TRP A 125 -9.71 13.83 -0.04
N LYS A 126 -10.02 13.52 -1.31
CA LYS A 126 -9.42 14.17 -2.48
C LYS A 126 -9.69 15.68 -2.48
N ALA A 127 -10.92 16.10 -2.19
CA ALA A 127 -11.28 17.51 -2.09
C ALA A 127 -10.54 18.22 -0.95
N PHE A 128 -10.43 17.58 0.22
CA PHE A 128 -9.67 18.11 1.35
C PHE A 128 -8.19 18.30 0.98
N ALA A 129 -7.56 17.28 0.38
CA ALA A 129 -6.15 17.33 0.02
C ALA A 129 -5.86 18.45 -1.00
N ALA A 130 -6.72 18.62 -2.01
CA ALA A 130 -6.63 19.70 -2.99
C ALA A 130 -6.74 21.09 -2.35
N SER A 131 -7.50 21.22 -1.26
CA SER A 131 -7.68 22.49 -0.53
C SER A 131 -6.52 22.86 0.40
N MET A 132 -5.56 21.96 0.61
CA MET A 132 -4.48 22.09 1.60
C MET A 132 -3.09 22.01 0.93
N PRO A 133 -2.53 23.14 0.46
CA PRO A 133 -1.20 23.17 -0.17
C PRO A 133 -0.05 22.73 0.74
N ASP A 134 -0.23 22.83 2.06
CA ASP A 134 0.72 22.35 3.07
C ASP A 134 0.02 21.30 3.95
N LEU A 135 0.00 20.05 3.48
CA LEU A 135 -0.69 18.94 4.16
C LEU A 135 -0.05 18.66 5.54
N PRO A 136 -0.82 18.64 6.64
CA PRO A 136 -0.30 18.32 7.98
C PRO A 136 -0.17 16.80 8.17
N ILE A 137 0.90 16.21 7.62
CA ILE A 137 1.08 14.77 7.41
C ILE A 137 0.87 13.95 8.68
N GLY A 138 1.59 14.26 9.76
CA GLY A 138 1.50 13.52 11.03
C GLY A 138 0.09 13.57 11.63
N ASP A 139 -0.56 14.74 11.59
CA ASP A 139 -1.93 14.89 12.09
C ASP A 139 -2.95 14.18 11.20
N LEU A 140 -2.73 14.10 9.88
CA LEU A 140 -3.60 13.35 8.96
C LEU A 140 -3.56 11.86 9.27
N ILE A 141 -2.38 11.31 9.48
CA ILE A 141 -2.22 9.89 9.84
C ILE A 141 -2.86 9.63 11.20
N ALA A 142 -2.66 10.52 12.18
CA ALA A 142 -3.26 10.41 13.51
C ALA A 142 -4.80 10.36 13.52
N ARG A 143 -5.48 10.93 12.51
CA ARG A 143 -6.95 10.84 12.39
C ARG A 143 -7.45 9.40 12.29
N GLY A 144 -6.71 8.53 11.60
CA GLY A 144 -7.04 7.11 11.46
C GLY A 144 -6.30 6.21 12.46
N THR A 145 -5.49 6.78 13.34
CA THR A 145 -4.58 6.04 14.24
C THR A 145 -4.51 6.75 15.60
N PRO A 146 -5.62 6.76 16.37
CA PRO A 146 -5.76 7.61 17.56
C PRO A 146 -4.77 7.27 18.68
N HIS A 147 -4.11 6.12 18.62
CA HIS A 147 -3.09 5.66 19.56
C HIS A 147 -1.66 6.11 19.23
N LEU A 148 -1.44 6.81 18.11
CA LEU A 148 -0.10 7.31 17.77
C LEU A 148 0.41 8.28 18.85
N THR A 149 1.66 8.08 19.24
CA THR A 149 2.38 9.02 20.08
C THR A 149 2.84 10.24 19.28
N GLU A 150 3.12 11.37 19.96
CA GLU A 150 3.68 12.55 19.30
C GLU A 150 5.02 12.27 18.60
N THR A 151 5.83 11.35 19.13
CA THR A 151 7.08 10.93 18.49
C THR A 151 6.82 10.18 17.17
N GLU A 152 5.79 9.34 17.12
CA GLU A 152 5.42 8.63 15.89
C GLU A 152 4.78 9.57 14.87
N LYS A 153 3.94 10.52 15.31
CA LYS A 153 3.47 11.61 14.44
C LYS A 153 4.63 12.38 13.82
N ALA A 154 5.60 12.78 14.64
CA ALA A 154 6.81 13.47 14.18
C ALA A 154 7.63 12.63 13.19
N ALA A 155 7.62 11.29 13.32
CA ALA A 155 8.28 10.41 12.35
C ALA A 155 7.60 10.43 10.97
N TYR A 156 6.29 10.67 10.91
CA TYR A 156 5.57 10.89 9.66
C TYR A 156 5.77 12.29 9.07
N ASP A 157 5.98 13.31 9.90
CA ASP A 157 6.33 14.66 9.43
C ASP A 157 7.80 14.76 8.98
N ALA A 158 8.69 13.92 9.52
CA ALA A 158 10.14 14.00 9.29
C ALA A 158 10.60 14.07 7.81
N PRO A 159 9.96 13.38 6.84
CA PRO A 159 10.28 13.50 5.43
C PRO A 159 10.01 14.89 4.81
N PHE A 160 9.22 15.74 5.49
CA PHE A 160 8.58 16.92 4.92
C PHE A 160 8.88 18.20 5.74
N PRO A 161 10.13 18.71 5.71
CA PRO A 161 10.50 19.89 6.48
C PRO A 161 9.81 21.18 6.02
N SER A 162 9.24 21.21 4.81
CA SER A 162 8.39 22.29 4.29
C SER A 162 7.40 21.76 3.24
N ALA A 163 6.46 22.61 2.82
CA ALA A 163 5.48 22.29 1.77
C ALA A 163 6.12 21.89 0.43
N ASP A 164 7.34 22.36 0.13
CA ASP A 164 8.04 22.06 -1.13
C ASP A 164 8.39 20.56 -1.24
N TYR A 165 8.50 19.86 -0.11
CA TYR A 165 8.75 18.42 -0.06
C TYR A 165 7.46 17.59 -0.20
N LYS A 166 6.28 18.23 -0.22
CA LYS A 166 4.96 17.56 -0.21
C LYS A 166 4.33 17.47 -1.59
N MET A 167 5.08 17.69 -2.67
CA MET A 167 4.54 17.60 -4.03
C MET A 167 3.96 16.21 -4.30
N GLY A 168 4.70 15.14 -4.02
CA GLY A 168 4.20 13.76 -4.17
C GLY A 168 2.91 13.50 -3.39
N ALA A 169 2.92 13.85 -2.09
CA ALA A 169 1.74 13.73 -1.22
C ALA A 169 0.51 14.48 -1.78
N ARG A 170 0.72 15.68 -2.32
CA ARG A 170 -0.36 16.44 -2.95
C ARG A 170 -0.87 15.82 -4.25
N ARG A 171 0.02 15.20 -5.04
CA ARG A 171 -0.35 14.61 -6.34
C ARG A 171 -1.08 13.29 -6.19
N PHE A 172 -0.73 12.45 -5.21
CA PHE A 172 -1.31 11.11 -5.04
C PHE A 172 -2.85 11.09 -5.05
N PRO A 173 -3.59 11.89 -4.25
CA PRO A 173 -5.05 11.89 -4.32
C PRO A 173 -5.63 12.25 -5.70
N GLU A 174 -4.92 13.06 -6.49
CA GLU A 174 -5.34 13.43 -7.85
C GLU A 174 -5.14 12.30 -8.87
N LEU A 175 -4.14 11.44 -8.64
CA LEU A 175 -3.73 10.37 -9.54
C LEU A 175 -4.53 9.07 -9.37
N VAL A 176 -5.41 8.97 -8.37
CA VAL A 176 -6.20 7.74 -8.14
C VAL A 176 -7.09 7.50 -9.37
N PRO A 177 -7.03 6.33 -10.03
CA PRO A 177 -7.75 6.10 -11.29
C PRO A 177 -9.27 5.96 -11.10
N VAL A 178 -9.97 7.09 -10.99
CA VAL A 178 -11.40 7.18 -10.66
C VAL A 178 -12.32 7.56 -11.83
N SER A 179 -11.77 7.79 -13.02
CA SER A 179 -12.55 7.93 -14.26
C SER A 179 -11.91 7.14 -15.41
N PRO A 180 -12.67 6.69 -16.41
CA PRO A 180 -12.21 5.70 -17.40
C PRO A 180 -10.97 6.10 -18.21
N GLU A 181 -10.73 7.39 -18.39
CA GLU A 181 -9.64 7.94 -19.20
C GLU A 181 -8.36 8.20 -18.40
N MET A 182 -8.38 7.97 -17.08
CA MET A 182 -7.22 8.22 -16.22
C MET A 182 -6.10 7.21 -16.47
N ASP A 183 -4.88 7.68 -16.25
CA ASP A 183 -3.69 6.84 -16.21
C ASP A 183 -3.87 5.70 -15.19
N GLY A 184 -3.32 4.52 -15.49
CA GLY A 184 -3.44 3.31 -14.67
C GLY A 184 -4.75 2.53 -14.78
N VAL A 185 -5.84 3.06 -15.37
CA VAL A 185 -7.14 2.35 -15.47
C VAL A 185 -7.04 1.06 -16.26
N GLU A 186 -6.41 1.09 -17.44
CA GLU A 186 -6.29 -0.09 -18.29
C GLU A 186 -5.44 -1.18 -17.62
N THR A 187 -4.35 -0.79 -16.96
CA THR A 187 -3.52 -1.69 -16.16
C THR A 187 -4.30 -2.24 -14.97
N GLY A 188 -5.14 -1.43 -14.32
CA GLY A 188 -6.04 -1.87 -13.26
C GLY A 188 -7.05 -2.93 -13.71
N LYS A 189 -7.66 -2.76 -14.90
CA LYS A 189 -8.55 -3.79 -15.49
C LYS A 189 -7.81 -5.09 -15.78
N GLN A 190 -6.56 -5.01 -16.27
CA GLN A 190 -5.71 -6.17 -16.47
C GLN A 190 -5.36 -6.85 -15.13
N ALA A 191 -5.10 -6.06 -14.09
CA ALA A 191 -4.85 -6.56 -12.74
C ALA A 191 -6.08 -7.31 -12.18
N VAL A 192 -7.30 -6.79 -12.37
CA VAL A 192 -8.53 -7.50 -12.00
C VAL A 192 -8.60 -8.88 -12.67
N ALA A 193 -8.28 -8.96 -13.96
CA ALA A 193 -8.25 -10.25 -14.67
C ALA A 193 -7.20 -11.21 -14.11
N PHE A 194 -6.02 -10.70 -13.75
CA PHE A 194 -4.96 -11.48 -13.10
C PHE A 194 -5.42 -12.04 -11.73
N TRP A 195 -5.96 -11.18 -10.84
CA TRP A 195 -6.33 -11.59 -9.48
C TRP A 195 -7.50 -12.57 -9.43
N ARG A 196 -8.41 -12.52 -10.41
CA ARG A 196 -9.47 -13.52 -10.58
C ARG A 196 -8.95 -14.91 -10.97
N GLY A 197 -7.73 -14.99 -11.48
CA GLY A 197 -7.05 -16.25 -11.82
C GLY A 197 -5.85 -16.55 -10.93
N PHE A 198 -5.63 -15.78 -9.86
CA PHE A 198 -4.48 -15.99 -8.97
C PHE A 198 -4.62 -17.32 -8.23
N GLU A 199 -3.56 -18.13 -8.24
CA GLU A 199 -3.52 -19.45 -7.61
C GLU A 199 -2.63 -19.49 -6.35
N GLY A 200 -1.97 -18.39 -5.99
CA GLY A 200 -1.17 -18.31 -4.78
C GLY A 200 -2.00 -18.00 -3.53
N ASP A 201 -1.36 -18.09 -2.36
CA ASP A 201 -2.04 -17.82 -1.09
C ASP A 201 -2.28 -16.32 -0.89
N SER A 202 -3.41 -15.98 -0.29
CA SER A 202 -3.73 -14.60 0.07
C SER A 202 -4.26 -14.50 1.49
N PHE A 203 -3.96 -13.37 2.13
CA PHE A 203 -4.48 -13.00 3.45
C PHE A 203 -4.96 -11.56 3.38
N MET A 204 -6.15 -11.30 3.92
CA MET A 204 -6.74 -9.97 3.96
C MET A 204 -6.93 -9.51 5.41
N ALA A 205 -6.58 -8.26 5.68
CA ALA A 205 -6.94 -7.58 6.92
C ALA A 205 -7.64 -6.25 6.63
N ILE A 206 -8.62 -5.89 7.46
CA ILE A 206 -9.45 -4.68 7.27
C ILE A 206 -9.48 -3.90 8.57
N GLY A 207 -9.05 -2.65 8.53
CA GLY A 207 -9.43 -1.67 9.55
C GLY A 207 -10.88 -1.26 9.35
N ASP A 208 -11.75 -1.60 10.32
CA ASP A 208 -13.20 -1.41 10.19
C ASP A 208 -13.68 0.04 10.39
N ALA A 209 -12.84 0.87 10.99
CA ALA A 209 -13.10 2.29 11.21
C ALA A 209 -12.61 3.18 10.05
N ASP A 210 -12.05 2.60 8.98
CA ASP A 210 -11.64 3.36 7.79
C ASP A 210 -12.86 3.91 7.03
N PRO A 211 -13.03 5.24 6.92
CA PRO A 211 -14.14 5.84 6.22
C PRO A 211 -13.94 5.92 4.68
N VAL A 212 -12.79 5.50 4.16
CA VAL A 212 -12.41 5.61 2.75
C VAL A 212 -12.38 4.24 2.08
N LEU A 213 -11.49 3.34 2.52
CA LEU A 213 -11.27 2.00 1.94
C LEU A 213 -11.57 0.89 2.97
N GLY A 214 -12.67 1.06 3.70
CA GLY A 214 -13.10 0.17 4.78
C GLY A 214 -13.80 -1.10 4.30
N PRO A 215 -14.68 -1.69 5.16
CA PRO A 215 -15.28 -3.00 4.91
C PRO A 215 -15.99 -3.16 3.55
N THR A 216 -16.67 -2.12 3.07
CA THR A 216 -17.38 -2.18 1.78
C THR A 216 -16.43 -2.33 0.60
N GLN A 217 -15.40 -1.49 0.51
CA GLN A 217 -14.43 -1.53 -0.58
C GLN A 217 -13.59 -2.82 -0.52
N MET A 218 -13.18 -3.22 0.68
CA MET A 218 -12.41 -4.44 0.87
C MET A 218 -13.20 -5.72 0.59
N ALA A 219 -14.51 -5.73 0.86
CA ALA A 219 -15.38 -6.85 0.46
C ALA A 219 -15.42 -7.01 -1.08
N ALA A 220 -15.57 -5.91 -1.82
CA ALA A 220 -15.53 -5.95 -3.29
C ALA A 220 -14.16 -6.40 -3.83
N LEU A 221 -13.07 -5.96 -3.19
CA LEU A 221 -11.72 -6.42 -3.55
C LEU A 221 -11.54 -7.91 -3.26
N ARG A 222 -12.06 -8.40 -2.13
CA ARG A 222 -12.02 -9.83 -1.77
C ARG A 222 -12.71 -10.68 -2.82
N GLU A 223 -13.88 -10.27 -3.31
CA GLU A 223 -14.60 -10.98 -4.38
C GLU A 223 -13.81 -11.05 -5.69
N THR A 224 -12.87 -10.12 -5.90
CA THR A 224 -12.01 -10.10 -7.09
C THR A 224 -10.82 -11.07 -6.96
N ILE A 225 -10.27 -11.24 -5.76
CA ILE A 225 -9.08 -12.06 -5.52
C ILE A 225 -9.51 -13.52 -5.36
N ASN A 226 -9.14 -14.36 -6.34
CA ASN A 226 -9.46 -15.78 -6.31
C ASN A 226 -8.91 -16.45 -5.04
N GLY A 227 -9.76 -17.21 -4.36
CA GLY A 227 -9.41 -17.92 -3.13
C GLY A 227 -9.16 -17.04 -1.91
N CYS A 228 -9.46 -15.73 -1.95
CA CYS A 228 -9.23 -14.86 -0.79
C CYS A 228 -10.11 -15.26 0.41
N PRO A 229 -9.50 -15.60 1.57
CA PRO A 229 -10.25 -16.04 2.74
C PRO A 229 -11.09 -14.90 3.35
N ASP A 230 -11.90 -15.24 4.35
CA ASP A 230 -12.56 -14.21 5.16
C ASP A 230 -11.48 -13.30 5.79
N PRO A 231 -11.69 -11.97 5.81
CA PRO A 231 -10.70 -11.03 6.28
C PRO A 231 -10.53 -11.09 7.81
N LEU A 232 -9.32 -10.81 8.27
CA LEU A 232 -9.10 -10.40 9.66
C LEU A 232 -9.58 -8.96 9.84
N THR A 233 -10.71 -8.78 10.53
CA THR A 233 -11.18 -7.45 10.91
C THR A 233 -10.43 -6.94 12.14
N ILE A 234 -9.86 -5.74 12.05
CA ILE A 234 -9.20 -5.04 13.15
C ILE A 234 -10.22 -4.04 13.72
N ASP A 235 -10.74 -4.37 14.90
CA ASP A 235 -11.71 -3.55 15.65
C ASP A 235 -11.11 -2.18 16.00
N GLY A 236 -11.77 -1.11 15.55
CA GLY A 236 -11.30 0.26 15.70
C GLY A 236 -10.09 0.60 14.83
N GLY A 237 -9.67 -0.33 13.95
CA GLY A 237 -8.58 -0.12 13.01
C GLY A 237 -8.97 0.91 11.96
N GLY A 238 -8.22 2.00 11.82
CA GLY A 238 -8.46 2.98 10.77
C GLY A 238 -7.78 2.62 9.45
N HIS A 239 -7.66 3.62 8.57
CA HIS A 239 -7.08 3.47 7.23
C HIS A 239 -5.64 2.91 7.23
N PHE A 240 -4.78 3.43 8.10
CA PHE A 240 -3.38 3.00 8.26
C PHE A 240 -3.29 1.77 9.17
N VAL A 241 -3.93 0.68 8.76
CA VAL A 241 -4.16 -0.51 9.59
C VAL A 241 -2.85 -1.23 10.03
N GLN A 242 -1.73 -0.96 9.37
CA GLN A 242 -0.39 -1.42 9.78
C GLN A 242 0.03 -0.90 11.16
N GLU A 243 -0.62 0.14 11.67
CA GLU A 243 -0.43 0.59 13.06
C GLU A 243 -0.97 -0.40 14.12
N TRP A 244 -1.73 -1.41 13.68
CA TRP A 244 -2.11 -2.65 14.39
C TRP A 244 -1.38 -3.88 13.79
N GLY A 245 -0.23 -3.65 13.16
CA GLY A 245 0.53 -4.66 12.44
C GLY A 245 1.06 -5.81 13.31
N ASP A 246 1.09 -5.61 14.62
CA ASP A 246 1.39 -6.61 15.63
C ASP A 246 0.29 -7.67 15.79
N GLN A 247 -0.91 -7.42 15.28
CA GLN A 247 -1.98 -8.40 15.14
C GLN A 247 -1.98 -9.04 13.74
N ILE A 248 -1.78 -8.22 12.71
CA ILE A 248 -1.90 -8.62 11.30
C ILE A 248 -0.76 -9.55 10.88
N ALA A 249 0.50 -9.15 11.12
CA ALA A 249 1.66 -9.90 10.66
C ALA A 249 1.70 -11.34 11.23
N PRO A 250 1.55 -11.58 12.56
CA PRO A 250 1.52 -12.95 13.07
C PRO A 250 0.30 -13.75 12.60
N ALA A 251 -0.87 -13.12 12.41
CA ALA A 251 -2.04 -13.81 11.88
C ALA A 251 -1.83 -14.26 10.43
N ALA A 252 -1.23 -13.41 9.59
CA ALA A 252 -0.89 -13.74 8.22
C ALA A 252 0.15 -14.88 8.15
N LEU A 253 1.21 -14.80 8.96
CA LEU A 253 2.23 -15.85 9.04
C LEU A 253 1.63 -17.20 9.45
N LYS A 254 0.76 -17.20 10.48
CA LYS A 254 0.04 -18.40 10.91
C LYS A 254 -0.87 -18.94 9.81
N HIS A 255 -1.57 -18.07 9.10
CA HIS A 255 -2.44 -18.46 7.98
C HIS A 255 -1.65 -19.17 6.88
N PHE A 256 -0.44 -18.70 6.56
CA PHE A 256 0.43 -19.33 5.57
C PHE A 256 1.22 -20.54 6.10
N GLY A 257 1.11 -20.89 7.38
CA GLY A 257 1.89 -21.97 7.99
C GLY A 257 3.39 -21.64 8.15
N ASP A 258 3.73 -20.35 8.18
CA ASP A 258 5.11 -19.87 8.30
C ASP A 258 5.63 -19.87 9.75
N VAL A 259 4.74 -20.00 10.75
CA VAL A 259 5.00 -20.07 12.19
C VAL A 259 3.99 -20.96 12.91
#